data_AF-A0A235BQT8-F1
#
_entry.id   AF-A0A235BQT8-F1
#
_cell.length_a   1.000
_cell.length_b   1.000
_cell.length_c   1.000
_cell.angle_alpha   90.00
_cell.angle_beta   90.00
_cell.angle_gamma   90.00
#
_symmetry.space_group_name_H-M   'P 1'
#
loop_
_entity.id
_entity.type
_entity.pdbx_description
1 polymer ?
#
loop_
_entity_poly.entity_id
_entity_poly.type
_entity_poly.pdbx_seq_one_letter_code
_entity_poly.pdbx_strand_id
1 'polypeptide(L)'
;MRAYIVSCIAVIAFMFHFWCTGTVYNILWSIGGFFGIWSIYDGIITRMFSEGKKQRALATSAAVIGIIVLLGLTMSKLWLL
;
A
#
# COMPACT_ATOMS: atom_id res chain seq x y z
N MET A 1 -10.01 -8.07 6.57
CA MET A 1 -9.12 -7.63 7.68
C MET A 1 -7.65 -7.73 7.28
N ARG A 2 -7.23 -8.81 6.61
CA ARG A 2 -5.84 -8.99 6.14
C ARG A 2 -5.39 -7.88 5.18
N ALA A 3 -6.15 -7.58 4.11
CA ALA A 3 -5.90 -6.42 3.23
C ALA A 3 -5.64 -5.10 4.00
N TYR A 4 -6.47 -4.81 5.02
CA TYR A 4 -6.36 -3.56 5.77
C TYR A 4 -5.07 -3.48 6.58
N ILE A 5 -4.67 -4.56 7.26
CA ILE A 5 -3.40 -4.62 7.98
C ILE A 5 -2.22 -4.44 7.01
N VAL A 6 -2.28 -5.10 5.85
CA VAL A 6 -1.27 -4.97 4.79
C VAL A 6 -1.18 -3.54 4.26
N SER A 7 -2.32 -2.87 4.11
CA SER A 7 -2.38 -1.45 3.72
C SER A 7 -1.70 -0.53 4.74
N CYS A 8 -1.86 -0.81 6.04
CA CYS A 8 -1.18 -0.05 7.09
C CYS A 8 0.34 -0.26 7.04
N ILE A 9 0.80 -1.50 6.81
CA ILE A 9 2.24 -1.79 6.66
C ILE A 9 2.81 -1.05 5.45
N ALA A 10 2.08 -1.02 4.32
CA ALA A 10 2.48 -0.28 3.13
C ALA A 10 2.65 1.22 3.41
N VAL A 11 1.69 1.82 4.13
CA VAL A 11 1.76 3.24 4.51
C VAL A 11 2.92 3.52 5.45
N ILE A 12 3.12 2.68 6.48
CA ILE A 12 4.23 2.85 7.43
C ILE A 12 5.56 2.77 6.69
N ALA A 13 5.75 1.76 5.84
CA ALA A 13 6.97 1.62 5.03
C ALA A 13 7.18 2.84 4.12
N PHE A 14 6.12 3.36 3.51
CA PHE A 14 6.17 4.56 2.67
C PHE A 14 6.53 5.83 3.46
N MET A 15 6.03 6.00 4.69
CA MET A 15 6.41 7.16 5.51
C MET A 15 7.88 7.07 5.95
N PHE A 16 8.31 5.90 6.43
CA PHE A 16 9.71 5.68 6.84
C PHE A 16 10.70 5.81 5.69
N HIS A 17 10.28 5.51 4.46
CA HIS A 17 11.09 5.67 3.26
C HIS A 17 11.67 7.08 3.10
N PHE A 18 10.96 8.14 3.50
CA PHE A 18 11.46 9.52 3.42
C PHE A 18 12.40 9.92 4.56
N TRP A 19 12.44 9.17 5.66
CA TRP A 19 13.34 9.42 6.79
C TRP A 19 14.63 8.59 6.74
N CYS A 20 14.73 7.62 5.85
CA CYS A 20 15.91 6.79 5.67
C CYS A 20 16.65 7.14 4.37
N THR A 21 17.97 6.95 4.34
CA THR A 21 18.82 7.22 3.16
C THR A 21 19.58 5.95 2.73
N GLY A 22 20.17 5.98 1.53
CA GLY A 22 21.03 4.89 1.03
C GLY A 22 20.29 3.58 0.74
N THR A 23 20.84 2.45 1.17
CA THR A 23 20.27 1.12 0.90
C THR A 23 18.90 0.94 1.57
N VAL A 24 18.71 1.48 2.78
CA VAL A 24 17.47 1.35 3.55
C VAL A 24 16.31 2.04 2.84
N TYR A 25 16.58 3.19 2.20
CA TYR A 25 15.61 3.89 1.34
C TYR A 25 15.04 2.98 0.25
N ASN A 26 15.91 2.29 -0.50
CA ASN A 26 15.49 1.41 -1.61
C ASN A 26 14.75 0.16 -1.13
N ILE A 27 15.14 -0.39 0.03
CA ILE A 27 14.46 -1.52 0.66
C ILE A 27 13.04 -1.12 1.07
N LEU A 28 12.89 -0.01 1.79
CA LEU A 28 11.58 0.50 2.21
C LEU A 28 10.68 0.86 1.02
N TRP A 29 11.26 1.41 -0.06
CA TRP A 29 10.56 1.66 -1.32
C TRP A 29 9.96 0.37 -1.89
N SER A 30 10.77 -0.68 -1.97
CA SER A 30 10.38 -1.98 -2.52
C SER A 30 9.32 -2.67 -1.66
N ILE A 31 9.48 -2.61 -0.33
CA ILE A 31 8.52 -3.14 0.64
C ILE A 31 7.17 -2.42 0.52
N GLY A 32 7.18 -1.09 0.50
CA GLY A 32 5.98 -0.28 0.33
C GLY A 32 5.27 -0.59 -0.98
N GLY A 33 6.02 -0.76 -2.07
CA GLY A 33 5.48 -1.13 -3.38
C GLY A 33 4.83 -2.51 -3.39
N PHE A 34 5.53 -3.52 -2.85
CA PHE A 34 5.01 -4.89 -2.78
C PHE A 34 3.71 -4.97 -1.96
N PHE A 35 3.70 -4.40 -0.75
CA PHE A 35 2.50 -4.40 0.10
C PHE A 35 1.39 -3.50 -0.45
N GLY A 36 1.72 -2.41 -1.14
CA GLY A 36 0.75 -1.60 -1.87
C GLY A 36 0.00 -2.40 -2.94
N ILE A 37 0.73 -3.11 -3.81
CA ILE A 37 0.16 -3.98 -4.85
C ILE A 37 -0.69 -5.09 -4.23
N TRP A 38 -0.15 -5.77 -3.21
CA TRP A 38 -0.88 -6.82 -2.51
C TRP A 38 -2.18 -6.32 -1.89
N SER A 39 -2.15 -5.15 -1.25
CA SER A 39 -3.31 -4.51 -0.64
C SER A 39 -4.41 -4.21 -1.67
N ILE A 40 -4.02 -3.77 -2.87
CA ILE A 40 -4.95 -3.55 -3.99
C ILE A 40 -5.57 -4.88 -4.43
N TYR A 41 -4.75 -5.90 -4.64
CA TYR A 41 -5.21 -7.19 -5.12
C TYR A 41 -6.16 -7.86 -4.12
N ASP A 42 -5.76 -7.98 -2.85
CA ASP A 42 -6.58 -8.56 -1.78
C ASP A 42 -7.83 -7.72 -1.52
N GLY A 43 -7.73 -6.39 -1.60
CA GLY A 43 -8.86 -5.47 -1.45
C GLY A 43 -9.89 -5.63 -2.58
N ILE A 44 -9.47 -5.78 -3.83
CA ILE A 44 -10.37 -6.00 -4.97
C ILE A 44 -11.05 -7.37 -4.85
N ILE A 45 -10.28 -8.44 -4.59
CA ILE A 45 -10.83 -9.79 -4.44
C ILE A 45 -11.83 -9.84 -3.29
N THR A 46 -11.43 -9.37 -2.11
CA THR A 46 -12.30 -9.35 -0.93
C THR A 46 -13.57 -8.55 -1.20
N ARG A 47 -13.49 -7.46 -1.97
CA ARG A 47 -14.66 -6.67 -2.36
C ARG A 47 -15.61 -7.43 -3.30
N MET A 48 -15.11 -8.30 -4.18
CA MET A 48 -15.94 -9.10 -5.09
C MET A 48 -16.72 -10.21 -4.36
N PHE A 49 -16.08 -10.84 -3.37
CA PHE A 49 -16.66 -11.98 -2.65
C PHE A 49 -17.37 -11.61 -1.33
N SER A 50 -17.35 -10.34 -0.93
CA SER A 50 -17.96 -9.92 0.35
C SER A 50 -19.40 -9.44 0.20
N GLU A 51 -20.30 -10.15 0.88
CA GLU A 51 -21.72 -9.78 0.99
C GLU A 51 -21.97 -8.73 2.10
N GLY A 52 -21.02 -8.56 3.03
CA GLY A 52 -21.14 -7.66 4.17
C GLY A 52 -20.71 -6.22 3.85
N LYS A 53 -21.61 -5.24 4.04
CA LYS A 53 -21.34 -3.80 3.83
C LYS A 53 -20.03 -3.32 4.51
N LYS A 54 -19.78 -3.74 5.76
CA LYS A 54 -18.58 -3.36 6.54
C LYS A 54 -17.30 -3.93 5.94
N GLN A 55 -17.29 -5.20 5.56
CA GLN A 55 -16.13 -5.86 4.97
C GLN A 55 -15.81 -5.30 3.58
N ARG A 56 -16.85 -5.03 2.78
CA ARG A 56 -16.71 -4.38 1.47
C ARG A 56 -16.10 -2.98 1.57
N ALA A 57 -16.52 -2.20 2.56
CA ALA A 57 -15.94 -0.88 2.82
C ALA A 57 -14.45 -0.97 3.22
N LEU A 58 -14.10 -1.87 4.14
CA LEU A 58 -12.70 -2.09 4.56
C LEU A 58 -11.80 -2.61 3.42
N ALA A 59 -12.34 -3.45 2.53
CA ALA A 59 -11.63 -3.95 1.36
C ALA A 59 -11.39 -2.82 0.34
N THR A 60 -12.39 -1.95 0.16
CA THR A 60 -12.28 -0.78 -0.71
C THR A 60 -11.26 0.21 -0.16
N SER A 61 -11.26 0.49 1.15
CA SER A 61 -10.27 1.40 1.74
C SER A 61 -8.85 0.85 1.63
N ALA A 62 -8.64 -0.45 1.85
CA ALA A 62 -7.33 -1.08 1.67
C ALA A 62 -6.81 -0.94 0.22
N ALA A 63 -7.67 -1.10 -0.77
CA ALA A 63 -7.30 -0.91 -2.17
C ALA A 63 -6.93 0.55 -2.46
N VAL A 64 -7.73 1.51 -1.99
CA VAL A 64 -7.45 2.95 -2.17
C VAL A 64 -6.13 3.35 -1.52
N ILE A 65 -5.86 2.87 -0.30
CA ILE A 65 -4.60 3.13 0.41
C ILE A 65 -3.41 2.58 -0.40
N GLY A 66 -3.52 1.35 -0.92
CA GLY A 66 -2.47 0.76 -1.76
C GLY A 66 -2.18 1.58 -3.01
N ILE A 67 -3.21 2.15 -3.65
CA ILE A 67 -3.05 3.02 -4.83
C ILE A 67 -2.32 4.31 -4.45
N ILE A 68 -2.71 4.95 -3.34
CA ILE A 68 -2.06 6.18 -2.86
C ILE A 68 -0.57 5.94 -2.58
N VAL A 69 -0.24 4.82 -1.92
CA VAL A 69 1.15 4.44 -1.65
C VAL A 69 1.94 4.25 -2.95
N LEU A 70 1.39 3.55 -3.94
CA LEU A 70 2.06 3.36 -5.23
C LEU A 70 2.28 4.67 -5.97
N LEU A 71 1.27 5.55 -6.03
CA LEU A 71 1.43 6.88 -6.63
C LEU A 71 2.52 7.67 -5.93
N GLY A 72 2.55 7.65 -4.59
CA GLY A 72 3.60 8.29 -3.80
C GLY A 72 5.00 7.74 -4.09
N LEU A 73 5.14 6.42 -4.20
CA LEU A 73 6.41 5.75 -4.54
C LEU A 73 6.87 6.03 -5.98
N THR A 74 5.95 6.14 -6.93
CA THR A 74 6.25 6.55 -8.30
C THR A 74 6.75 8.00 -8.32
N MET A 75 6.06 8.89 -7.63
CA MET A 75 6.49 10.30 -7.52
C MET A 75 7.83 10.44 -6.82
N SER A 76 8.11 9.66 -5.77
CA SER A 76 9.40 9.70 -5.09
C SER A 76 10.54 9.30 -6.03
N LYS A 77 10.34 8.30 -6.90
CA LYS A 77 11.33 7.94 -7.92
C LYS A 77 11.48 8.98 -9.03
N LEU A 78 10.41 9.63 -9.46
CA LEU A 78 10.45 10.65 -10.51
C LEU A 78 11.13 11.95 -10.04
N TRP A 79 10.95 12.34 -8.77
CA TRP A 79 11.56 13.55 -8.21
C TRP A 79 13.03 13.34 -7.76
N LEU A 80 13.44 12.09 -7.56
CA LEU A 80 14.82 11.72 -7.16
C LEU A 80 15.66 11.17 -8.33
N LEU A 81 15.16 11.29 -9.56
CA LEU A 81 15.86 11.03 -10.82
C LEU A 81 16.43 12.35 -11.37
#